data_AF-A0A2G8L8E4-F1
#
_entry.id   AF-A0A2G8L8E4-F1
#
_cell.length_a   1.000
_cell.length_b   1.000
_cell.length_c   1.000
_cell.angle_alpha   90.00
_cell.angle_beta   90.00
_cell.angle_gamma   90.00
#
_symmetry.space_group_name_H-M   'P 1'
#
loop_
_entity.id
_entity.type
_entity.pdbx_description
1 polymer ?
#
loop_
_entity_poly.entity_id
_entity_poly.type
_entity_poly.pdbx_seq_one_letter_code
_entity_poly.pdbx_strand_id
1 'polypeptide(L)'
;MPLFLVILVALSGLSSSLEHGLDFLNFGEDAPLLSTSRDEMQADTYDAALNLKMSSISDEIVSFENSLLEHHIKSQKRFKRDSEIEVSWTIQAESGFDVGNATVLKYFYLDGEHFLIRGQYQSDEGSYLHYAEIFQWDTDTFVNTGATFETSGLSVIETHFVNDKLLIAVMNSRFEGDLYEGISRILEFDAETLTSTTLQTVLTHGTSGVHFFDYEGETYLVITNLREDGYAKYDSYLR
;
A
#
# COMPACT_ATOMS: atom_id res chain seq x y z
N MET A 1 13.59 -7.63 -4.24
CA MET A 1 12.64 -6.50 -4.16
C MET A 1 11.26 -7.11 -4.18
N PRO A 2 10.41 -6.96 -3.13
CA PRO A 2 9.04 -7.43 -3.23
C PRO A 2 8.30 -6.50 -4.20
N LEU A 3 7.63 -7.10 -5.19
CA LEU A 3 6.76 -6.42 -6.13
C LEU A 3 5.42 -6.20 -5.39
N PHE A 4 5.06 -4.95 -5.11
CA PHE A 4 3.76 -4.63 -4.53
C PHE A 4 2.74 -4.55 -5.66
N LEU A 5 1.81 -5.51 -5.73
CA LEU A 5 0.65 -5.41 -6.60
C LEU A 5 -0.48 -4.74 -5.83
N VAL A 6 -0.88 -3.55 -6.28
CA VAL A 6 -2.04 -2.82 -5.78
C VAL A 6 -3.22 -3.21 -6.67
N ILE A 7 -4.17 -3.97 -6.11
CA ILE A 7 -5.43 -4.28 -6.80
C ILE A 7 -6.38 -3.12 -6.52
N LEU A 8 -6.61 -2.26 -7.51
CA LEU A 8 -7.76 -1.36 -7.53
C LEU A 8 -8.96 -2.17 -7.99
N VAL A 9 -9.86 -2.52 -7.07
CA VAL A 9 -11.20 -2.89 -7.48
C VAL A 9 -11.98 -1.60 -7.64
N ALA A 10 -12.58 -1.40 -8.81
CA ALA A 10 -13.49 -0.29 -9.06
C ALA A 10 -14.94 -0.77 -8.93
N LEU A 11 -15.72 -0.18 -8.02
CA LEU A 11 -17.18 -0.15 -8.12
C LEU A 11 -17.57 0.92 -9.16
N SER A 12 -17.98 0.49 -10.36
CA SER A 12 -18.92 1.21 -11.25
C SER A 12 -19.09 0.52 -12.61
N GLY A 13 -20.24 0.76 -13.24
CA GLY A 13 -20.57 0.30 -14.59
C GLY A 13 -20.12 1.28 -15.69
N LEU A 14 -19.68 0.68 -16.80
CA LEU A 14 -19.60 1.16 -18.20
C LEU A 14 -18.61 2.28 -18.61
N SER A 15 -17.84 1.93 -19.66
CA SER A 15 -17.59 2.70 -20.91
C SER A 15 -16.22 3.37 -21.17
N SER A 16 -15.30 2.55 -21.72
CA SER A 16 -14.46 2.71 -22.94
C SER A 16 -13.63 3.97 -23.29
N SER A 17 -12.33 3.66 -23.50
CA SER A 17 -11.42 3.95 -24.63
C SER A 17 -10.77 5.33 -24.81
N LEU A 18 -9.43 5.31 -24.97
CA LEU A 18 -8.71 6.11 -25.96
C LEU A 18 -7.26 5.58 -26.16
N GLU A 19 -6.96 5.16 -27.39
CA GLU A 19 -5.61 4.93 -27.93
C GLU A 19 -5.34 5.97 -29.03
N HIS A 20 -4.08 6.43 -29.16
CA HIS A 20 -3.32 6.87 -30.37
C HIS A 20 -1.94 7.35 -29.87
N GLY A 21 -0.76 7.11 -30.45
CA GLY A 21 -0.29 6.71 -31.79
C GLY A 21 0.88 7.65 -32.15
N LEU A 22 2.12 7.14 -32.31
CA LEU A 22 3.31 7.94 -32.70
C LEU A 22 4.01 7.29 -33.91
N ASP A 23 4.07 8.03 -35.02
CA ASP A 23 4.81 7.70 -36.25
C ASP A 23 6.20 8.36 -36.25
N PHE A 24 7.23 7.60 -36.65
CA PHE A 24 8.60 8.09 -36.87
C PHE A 24 8.87 8.36 -38.35
N LEU A 25 9.47 9.52 -38.64
CA LEU A 25 9.92 9.95 -39.97
C LEU A 25 11.20 9.22 -40.40
N ASN A 26 11.15 8.63 -41.59
CA ASN A 26 12.25 7.99 -42.30
C ASN A 26 12.84 8.99 -43.32
N PHE A 27 14.14 9.29 -43.26
CA PHE A 27 14.81 10.13 -44.25
C PHE A 27 15.64 9.26 -45.21
N GLY A 28 15.30 9.38 -46.50
CA GLY A 28 15.91 8.63 -47.59
C GLY A 28 17.33 9.07 -47.93
N GLU A 29 18.15 8.07 -48.22
CA GLU A 29 19.48 8.18 -48.84
C GLU A 29 19.32 8.54 -50.33
N ASP A 30 19.94 9.62 -50.78
CA ASP A 30 20.52 9.77 -52.13
C ASP A 30 21.12 11.18 -52.29
N ALA A 31 22.44 11.32 -52.13
CA ALA A 31 23.16 12.53 -52.54
C ALA A 31 24.60 12.22 -53.01
N PRO A 32 25.10 12.90 -54.06
CA PRO A 32 26.30 12.50 -54.79
C PRO A 32 27.61 12.93 -54.11
N LEU A 33 28.68 12.17 -54.40
CA LEU A 33 30.03 12.31 -53.88
C LEU A 33 30.79 13.47 -54.54
N LEU A 34 30.84 14.62 -53.86
CA LEU A 34 31.84 15.67 -54.09
C LEU A 34 33.09 15.37 -53.23
N SER A 35 34.19 15.03 -53.89
CA SER A 35 35.49 14.76 -53.28
C SER A 35 36.39 15.99 -53.38
N THR A 36 37.16 16.24 -52.31
CA THR A 36 38.31 17.18 -52.16
C THR A 36 38.12 18.55 -51.51
N SER A 37 36.96 18.91 -50.95
CA SER A 37 36.87 19.94 -49.88
C SER A 37 36.02 19.49 -48.68
N ARG A 38 35.64 18.21 -48.66
CA ARG A 38 34.68 17.64 -47.72
C ARG A 38 35.33 17.20 -46.42
N ASP A 39 36.61 16.83 -46.45
CA ASP A 39 37.32 16.31 -45.29
C ASP A 39 37.72 17.42 -44.29
N GLU A 40 38.09 18.61 -44.77
CA GLU A 40 38.38 19.77 -43.89
C GLU A 40 37.09 20.40 -43.33
N MET A 41 36.03 20.54 -44.15
CA MET A 41 34.73 21.05 -43.69
C MET A 41 34.03 20.06 -42.72
N GLN A 42 34.28 18.76 -42.85
CA GLN A 42 33.80 17.76 -41.89
C GLN A 42 34.56 17.81 -40.56
N ALA A 43 35.85 18.11 -40.56
CA ALA A 43 36.64 18.26 -39.34
C ALA A 43 36.13 19.43 -38.47
N ASP A 44 35.93 20.62 -39.07
CA ASP A 44 35.41 21.79 -38.35
C ASP A 44 33.99 21.57 -37.81
N THR A 45 33.15 20.87 -38.58
CA THR A 45 31.78 20.55 -38.17
C THR A 45 31.77 19.52 -37.02
N TYR A 46 32.69 18.55 -37.05
CA TYR A 46 32.83 17.55 -36.01
C TYR A 46 33.34 18.16 -34.70
N ASP A 47 34.34 19.04 -34.77
CA ASP A 47 34.87 19.73 -33.60
C ASP A 47 33.84 20.67 -32.96
N ALA A 48 33.05 21.39 -33.77
CA ALA A 48 31.95 22.21 -33.27
C ALA A 48 30.87 21.36 -32.57
N ALA A 49 30.49 20.22 -33.16
CA ALA A 49 29.51 19.31 -32.57
C ALA A 49 30.03 18.65 -31.28
N LEU A 50 31.32 18.29 -31.24
CA LEU A 50 31.97 17.74 -30.06
C LEU A 50 32.03 18.77 -28.94
N ASN A 51 32.43 20.01 -29.23
CA ASN A 51 32.47 21.09 -28.24
C ASN A 51 31.07 21.40 -27.68
N LEU A 52 30.03 21.40 -28.52
CA LEU A 52 28.65 21.61 -28.09
C LEU A 52 28.16 20.46 -27.20
N LYS A 53 28.49 19.21 -27.54
CA LYS A 53 28.17 18.04 -26.72
C LYS A 53 28.93 18.07 -25.38
N MET A 54 30.20 18.45 -25.39
CA MET A 54 31.00 18.60 -24.16
C MET A 54 30.46 19.73 -23.26
N SER A 55 30.01 20.83 -23.85
CA SER A 55 29.32 21.90 -23.10
C SER A 55 28.02 21.38 -22.47
N SER A 56 27.17 20.67 -23.24
CA SER A 56 25.94 20.08 -22.73
C SER A 56 26.19 19.10 -21.58
N ILE A 57 27.20 18.24 -21.70
CA ILE A 57 27.59 17.30 -20.64
C ILE A 57 28.08 18.07 -19.41
N SER A 58 28.86 19.14 -19.60
CA SER A 58 29.32 19.98 -18.49
C SER A 58 28.15 20.62 -17.74
N ASP A 59 27.14 21.13 -18.46
CA ASP A 59 25.95 21.73 -17.86
C ASP A 59 25.11 20.68 -17.09
N GLU A 60 24.98 19.46 -17.63
CA GLU A 60 24.31 18.35 -16.95
C GLU A 60 25.03 17.93 -15.67
N ILE A 61 26.37 17.86 -15.68
CA ILE A 61 27.17 17.55 -14.48
C ILE A 61 26.94 18.62 -13.41
N VAL A 62 27.03 19.91 -13.77
CA VAL A 62 26.80 21.02 -12.84
C VAL A 62 25.37 20.99 -12.28
N SER A 63 24.37 20.70 -13.12
CA SER A 63 22.97 20.55 -12.68
C SER A 63 22.81 19.39 -11.69
N PHE A 64 23.47 18.25 -11.94
CA PHE A 64 23.42 17.09 -11.06
C PHE A 64 24.10 17.36 -9.71
N GLU A 65 25.27 18.00 -9.71
CA GLU A 65 25.98 18.39 -8.47
C GLU A 65 25.15 19.34 -7.61
N ASN A 66 24.48 20.33 -8.22
CA ASN A 66 23.57 21.23 -7.52
C ASN A 66 22.38 20.49 -6.90
N SER A 67 21.80 19.54 -7.63
CA SER A 67 20.70 18.71 -7.12
C SER A 67 21.11 17.86 -5.92
N LEU A 68 22.30 17.24 -5.96
CA LEU A 68 22.86 16.50 -4.83
C LEU A 68 23.11 17.38 -3.61
N LEU A 69 23.65 18.60 -3.82
CA LEU A 69 23.89 19.55 -2.74
C LEU A 69 22.58 20.01 -2.10
N GLU A 70 21.56 20.34 -2.89
CA GLU A 70 20.24 20.70 -2.37
C GLU A 70 19.60 19.55 -1.57
N HIS A 71 19.70 18.33 -2.08
CA HIS A 71 19.21 17.15 -1.38
C HIS A 71 19.92 16.96 -0.03
N HIS A 72 21.24 17.08 0.00
CA HIS A 72 22.04 17.00 1.22
C HIS A 72 21.68 18.10 2.24
N ILE A 73 21.49 19.34 1.79
CA ILE A 73 21.06 20.44 2.67
C ILE A 73 19.64 20.17 3.22
N LYS A 74 18.72 19.68 2.38
CA LYS A 74 17.35 19.33 2.81
C LYS A 74 17.35 18.19 3.83
N SER A 75 18.17 17.15 3.65
CA SER A 75 18.25 16.03 4.60
C SER A 75 18.84 16.47 5.95
N GLN A 76 19.91 17.28 5.94
CA GLN A 76 20.49 17.85 7.16
C GLN A 76 19.51 18.74 7.92
N LYS A 77 18.70 19.55 7.22
CA LYS A 77 17.65 20.36 7.84
C LYS A 77 16.54 19.53 8.48
N ARG A 78 16.16 18.39 7.87
CA ARG A 78 15.20 17.45 8.46
C ARG A 78 15.78 16.82 9.72
N PHE A 79 16.99 16.29 9.63
CA PHE A 79 17.69 15.69 10.77
C PHE A 79 17.85 16.67 11.94
N LYS A 80 18.22 17.92 11.66
CA LYS A 80 18.34 18.96 12.69
C LYS A 80 17.00 19.30 13.34
N ARG A 81 15.93 19.43 12.55
CA ARG A 81 14.57 19.66 13.06
C ARG A 81 14.13 18.50 13.97
N ASP A 82 14.38 17.27 13.55
CA ASP A 82 14.01 16.08 14.32
C ASP A 82 14.83 15.98 15.63
N SER A 83 16.06 16.50 15.64
CA SER A 83 16.89 16.59 16.86
C SER A 83 16.56 17.78 17.79
N GLU A 84 15.90 18.82 17.28
CA GLU A 84 15.50 20.02 18.04
C GLU A 84 14.05 19.94 18.55
N ILE A 85 13.25 19.00 18.05
CA ILE A 85 11.95 18.69 18.66
C ILE A 85 12.23 17.92 19.94
N GLU A 86 12.27 18.64 21.06
CA GLU A 86 12.21 18.06 22.39
C GLU A 86 10.80 17.49 22.59
N VAL A 87 10.58 16.27 22.11
CA VAL A 87 9.37 15.50 22.40
C VAL A 87 9.44 14.97 23.83
N SER A 88 9.40 15.89 24.81
CA SER A 88 9.32 15.55 26.23
C SER A 88 7.87 15.31 26.66
N TRP A 89 7.13 14.48 25.92
CA TRP A 89 5.92 13.89 26.46
C TRP A 89 6.35 12.61 27.16
N THR A 90 6.46 12.67 28.48
CA THR A 90 6.59 11.47 29.29
C THR A 90 5.28 10.70 29.16
N ILE A 91 5.28 9.62 28.38
CA ILE A 91 4.20 8.63 28.42
C ILE A 91 4.21 8.06 29.83
N GLN A 92 3.26 8.48 30.67
CA GLN A 92 2.98 7.78 31.91
C GLN A 92 2.42 6.42 31.49
N ALA A 93 3.16 5.34 31.74
CA ALA A 93 2.62 4.00 31.55
C ALA A 93 1.50 3.80 32.57
N GLU A 94 0.25 3.92 32.12
CA GLU A 94 -0.92 3.53 32.91
C GLU A 94 -0.98 1.99 33.01
N SER A 95 -1.79 1.47 33.92
CA SER A 95 -1.99 0.03 34.08
C SER A 95 -2.40 -0.58 32.73
N GLY A 96 -1.48 -1.34 32.12
CA GLY A 96 -1.67 -1.84 30.76
C GLY A 96 -2.82 -2.83 30.66
N PHE A 97 -3.58 -2.74 29.58
CA PHE A 97 -4.48 -3.78 29.12
C PHE A 97 -3.64 -4.95 28.57
N ASP A 98 -3.78 -6.14 29.15
CA ASP A 98 -3.04 -7.32 28.71
C ASP A 98 -3.58 -7.80 27.35
N VAL A 99 -2.81 -7.53 26.30
CA VAL A 99 -3.11 -7.96 24.93
C VAL A 99 -2.54 -9.35 24.62
N GLY A 100 -1.89 -10.01 25.58
CA GLY A 100 -1.26 -11.32 25.37
C GLY A 100 -0.26 -11.32 24.22
N ASN A 101 -0.34 -12.34 23.36
CA ASN A 101 0.47 -12.52 22.16
C ASN A 101 -0.17 -11.89 20.90
N ALA A 102 -1.01 -10.87 21.05
CA ALA A 102 -1.64 -10.19 19.91
C ALA A 102 -0.59 -9.68 18.91
N THR A 103 -0.82 -10.00 17.64
CA THR A 103 0.01 -9.48 16.53
C THR A 103 -0.73 -8.42 15.74
N VAL A 104 -2.06 -8.36 15.86
CA VAL A 104 -2.91 -7.38 15.21
C VAL A 104 -3.85 -6.78 16.23
N LEU A 105 -3.84 -5.44 16.29
CA LEU A 105 -4.77 -4.65 17.09
C LEU A 105 -5.45 -3.65 16.15
N LYS A 106 -6.77 -3.54 16.22
CA LYS A 106 -7.52 -2.54 15.46
C LYS A 106 -8.57 -1.88 16.34
N TYR A 107 -8.35 -0.60 16.62
CA TYR A 107 -9.33 0.24 17.30
C TYR A 107 -10.37 0.76 16.31
N PHE A 108 -11.63 0.87 16.74
CA PHE A 108 -12.69 1.57 16.02
C PHE A 108 -13.69 2.21 17.00
N TYR A 109 -14.49 3.15 16.48
CA TYR A 109 -15.52 3.88 17.24
C TYR A 109 -16.86 3.72 16.53
N LEU A 110 -17.89 3.32 17.26
CA LEU A 110 -19.22 3.04 16.73
C LEU A 110 -20.28 3.41 17.78
N ASP A 111 -21.27 4.19 17.37
CA ASP A 111 -22.45 4.54 18.20
C ASP A 111 -22.14 5.11 19.59
N GLY A 112 -21.08 5.90 19.71
CA GLY A 112 -20.71 6.50 21.00
C GLY A 112 -19.64 5.70 21.75
N GLU A 113 -19.38 4.47 21.33
CA GLU A 113 -18.63 3.46 22.06
C GLU A 113 -17.27 3.18 21.39
N HIS A 114 -16.28 2.86 22.24
CA HIS A 114 -14.92 2.54 21.80
C HIS A 114 -14.73 1.04 21.78
N PHE A 115 -14.21 0.51 20.67
CA PHE A 115 -13.95 -0.91 20.51
C PHE A 115 -12.51 -1.18 20.08
N LEU A 116 -12.04 -2.37 20.41
CA LEU A 116 -10.73 -2.88 20.04
C LEU A 116 -10.85 -4.32 19.57
N ILE A 117 -10.39 -4.59 18.36
CA ILE A 117 -10.21 -5.95 17.86
C ILE A 117 -8.81 -6.40 18.19
N ARG A 118 -8.69 -7.56 18.81
CA ARG A 118 -7.44 -8.26 19.07
C ARG A 118 -7.39 -9.52 18.23
N GLY A 119 -6.30 -9.74 17.52
CA GLY A 119 -6.08 -10.99 16.84
C GLY A 119 -4.61 -11.39 16.79
N GLN A 120 -4.39 -12.62 16.36
CA GLN A 120 -3.08 -13.25 16.36
C GLN A 120 -2.80 -13.93 15.04
N TYR A 121 -1.56 -13.78 14.57
CA TYR A 121 -1.05 -14.44 13.39
C TYR A 121 -0.87 -15.93 13.66
N GLN A 122 -0.28 -16.29 14.80
CA GLN A 122 -0.01 -17.68 15.19
C GLN A 122 -0.13 -17.81 16.70
N SER A 123 -0.62 -18.96 17.21
CA SER A 123 -0.58 -19.23 18.65
C SER A 123 0.78 -19.72 19.10
N ASP A 124 0.94 -19.80 20.41
CA ASP A 124 2.13 -20.32 21.08
C ASP A 124 2.39 -21.80 20.73
N GLU A 125 1.35 -22.57 20.39
CA GLU A 125 1.47 -23.95 19.91
C GLU A 125 1.75 -24.05 18.39
N GLY A 126 1.84 -22.91 17.70
CA GLY A 126 2.15 -22.85 16.27
C GLY A 126 0.95 -22.96 15.34
N SER A 127 -0.30 -23.03 15.84
CA SER A 127 -1.50 -23.02 14.99
C SER A 127 -1.69 -21.64 14.34
N TYR A 128 -2.15 -21.61 13.09
CA TYR A 128 -2.58 -20.38 12.42
C TYR A 128 -4.08 -20.11 12.57
N LEU A 129 -4.89 -21.15 12.82
CA LEU A 129 -6.35 -21.04 12.96
C LEU A 129 -6.72 -20.60 14.37
N HIS A 130 -7.35 -19.43 14.48
CA HIS A 130 -7.70 -18.76 15.73
C HIS A 130 -8.94 -17.91 15.61
N TYR A 131 -9.42 -17.39 16.74
CA TYR A 131 -10.46 -16.38 16.77
C TYR A 131 -9.85 -15.02 17.09
N ALA A 132 -10.21 -14.00 16.32
CA ALA A 132 -10.07 -12.63 16.77
C ALA A 132 -11.19 -12.33 17.78
N GLU A 133 -10.87 -11.51 18.77
CA GLU A 133 -11.77 -11.13 19.85
C GLU A 133 -12.03 -9.62 19.81
N ILE A 134 -13.25 -9.22 20.14
CA ILE A 134 -13.64 -7.82 20.21
C ILE A 134 -13.78 -7.43 21.68
N PHE A 135 -13.21 -6.27 22.01
CA PHE A 135 -13.29 -5.65 23.32
C PHE A 135 -14.01 -4.32 23.20
N GLN A 136 -14.74 -3.95 24.25
CA GLN A 136 -15.38 -2.64 24.37
C GLN A 136 -14.73 -1.91 25.55
N TRP A 137 -14.51 -0.60 25.41
CA TRP A 137 -14.05 0.22 26.50
C TRP A 137 -15.14 0.35 27.56
N ASP A 138 -14.81 0.02 28.80
CA ASP A 138 -15.66 0.26 29.96
C ASP A 138 -14.84 1.00 31.01
N THR A 139 -15.25 2.25 31.29
CA THR A 139 -14.71 3.13 32.33
C THR A 139 -13.22 3.48 32.15
N ASP A 140 -12.32 2.53 32.38
CA ASP A 140 -10.86 2.69 32.40
C ASP A 140 -10.10 1.56 31.69
N THR A 141 -10.79 0.57 31.11
CA THR A 141 -10.14 -0.56 30.45
C THR A 141 -10.98 -1.16 29.32
N PHE A 142 -10.34 -1.94 28.45
CA PHE A 142 -11.03 -2.76 27.46
C PHE A 142 -11.50 -4.07 28.08
N VAL A 143 -12.80 -4.36 27.97
CA VAL A 143 -13.44 -5.59 28.45
C VAL A 143 -13.87 -6.44 27.26
N ASN A 144 -13.58 -7.74 27.31
CA ASN A 144 -13.94 -8.68 26.25
C ASN A 144 -15.47 -8.77 26.15
N THR A 145 -16.03 -8.56 24.95
CA THR A 145 -17.47 -8.59 24.71
C THR A 145 -18.02 -10.00 24.51
N GLY A 146 -17.14 -10.99 24.31
CA GLY A 146 -17.47 -12.34 23.86
C GLY A 146 -17.68 -12.44 22.34
N ALA A 147 -17.71 -11.32 21.62
CA ALA A 147 -17.82 -11.32 20.17
C ALA A 147 -16.49 -11.75 19.55
N THR A 148 -16.57 -12.70 18.62
CA THR A 148 -15.41 -13.28 17.96
C THR A 148 -15.69 -13.61 16.50
N PHE A 149 -14.63 -13.74 15.71
CA PHE A 149 -14.70 -14.31 14.38
C PHE A 149 -13.43 -15.09 14.04
N GLU A 150 -13.58 -16.12 13.22
CA GLU A 150 -12.48 -17.01 12.83
C GLU A 150 -11.48 -16.31 11.89
N THR A 151 -10.21 -16.56 12.14
CA THR A 151 -9.05 -16.06 11.40
C THR A 151 -8.05 -17.20 11.15
N SER A 152 -7.24 -17.09 10.10
CA SER A 152 -6.18 -18.04 9.80
C SER A 152 -4.92 -17.28 9.37
N GLY A 153 -3.92 -17.21 10.25
CA GLY A 153 -2.73 -16.40 9.96
C GLY A 153 -3.09 -14.93 9.82
N LEU A 154 -3.79 -14.36 10.80
CA LEU A 154 -4.29 -12.99 10.72
C LEU A 154 -3.13 -12.02 10.48
N SER A 155 -3.19 -11.31 9.36
CA SER A 155 -2.13 -10.39 8.93
C SER A 155 -2.51 -8.93 9.20
N VAL A 156 -3.74 -8.56 8.85
CA VAL A 156 -4.22 -7.18 8.93
C VAL A 156 -5.72 -7.20 9.20
N ILE A 157 -6.18 -6.21 9.97
CA ILE A 157 -7.59 -5.86 10.10
C ILE A 157 -7.75 -4.39 9.74
N GLU A 158 -8.76 -4.08 8.94
CA GLU A 158 -9.17 -2.71 8.64
C GLU A 158 -10.67 -2.55 8.85
N THR A 159 -11.09 -1.35 9.25
CA THR A 159 -12.50 -1.05 9.55
C THR A 159 -12.91 0.18 8.78
N HIS A 160 -14.11 0.18 8.19
CA HIS A 160 -14.62 1.31 7.43
C HIS A 160 -16.14 1.37 7.47
N PHE A 161 -16.70 2.57 7.38
CA PHE A 161 -18.15 2.76 7.33
C PHE A 161 -18.62 2.83 5.88
N VAL A 162 -19.65 2.04 5.54
CA VAL A 162 -20.32 2.10 4.24
C VAL A 162 -21.82 2.17 4.50
N ASN A 163 -22.46 3.27 4.12
CA ASN A 163 -23.90 3.51 4.34
C ASN A 163 -24.33 3.23 5.79
N ASP A 164 -23.64 3.85 6.75
CA ASP A 164 -23.85 3.72 8.19
C ASP A 164 -23.62 2.31 8.78
N LYS A 165 -23.09 1.37 7.99
CA LYS A 165 -22.70 0.03 8.45
C LYS A 165 -21.20 -0.05 8.67
N LEU A 166 -20.78 -0.58 9.81
CA LEU A 166 -19.37 -0.86 10.06
C LEU A 166 -18.97 -2.15 9.35
N LEU A 167 -18.05 -2.02 8.41
CA LEU A 167 -17.39 -3.15 7.76
C LEU A 167 -16.05 -3.43 8.42
N ILE A 168 -15.73 -4.71 8.58
CA ILE A 168 -14.45 -5.22 9.07
C ILE A 168 -13.83 -6.07 7.96
N ALA A 169 -12.73 -5.61 7.39
CA ALA A 169 -11.90 -6.39 6.49
C ALA A 169 -10.89 -7.20 7.29
N VAL A 170 -11.03 -8.52 7.25
CA VAL A 170 -10.21 -9.50 7.97
C VAL A 170 -9.29 -10.19 6.98
N MET A 171 -8.01 -9.85 7.02
CA MET A 171 -7.04 -10.36 6.06
C MET A 171 -6.21 -11.49 6.64
N ASN A 172 -6.39 -12.65 6.05
CA ASN A 172 -5.67 -13.87 6.38
C ASN A 172 -4.51 -14.06 5.40
N SER A 173 -3.41 -14.59 5.92
CA SER A 173 -2.20 -14.87 5.13
C SER A 173 -1.92 -16.37 5.01
N ARG A 174 -2.79 -17.20 5.59
CA ARG A 174 -2.70 -18.66 5.66
C ARG A 174 -4.07 -19.30 5.47
N PHE A 175 -4.02 -20.54 5.01
CA PHE A 175 -5.12 -21.48 4.92
C PHE A 175 -4.48 -22.82 5.26
N GLU A 176 -4.95 -23.44 6.34
CA GLU A 176 -4.53 -24.73 6.91
C GLU A 176 -3.17 -25.30 6.41
N GLY A 177 -2.13 -25.22 7.26
CA GLY A 177 -0.79 -25.75 6.97
C GLY A 177 0.20 -24.68 6.49
N ASP A 178 1.19 -25.08 5.68
CA ASP A 178 2.30 -24.22 5.22
C ASP A 178 1.97 -23.41 3.95
N LEU A 179 0.73 -23.47 3.46
CA LEU A 179 0.30 -22.74 2.27
C LEU A 179 0.06 -21.25 2.61
N TYR A 180 0.37 -20.38 1.65
CA TYR A 180 0.17 -18.93 1.77
C TYR A 180 -1.16 -18.48 1.15
N GLU A 181 -1.95 -19.39 0.61
CA GLU A 181 -3.34 -19.12 0.26
C GLU A 181 -4.08 -18.78 1.55
N GLY A 182 -4.95 -17.78 1.55
CA GLY A 182 -5.68 -17.34 2.74
C GLY A 182 -7.11 -16.96 2.37
N ILE A 183 -8.08 -17.45 3.15
CA ILE A 183 -9.48 -17.06 3.00
C ILE A 183 -9.72 -15.81 3.82
N SER A 184 -9.65 -14.65 3.20
CA SER A 184 -9.96 -13.35 3.81
C SER A 184 -11.45 -13.06 3.75
N ARG A 185 -11.96 -12.22 4.66
CA ARG A 185 -13.39 -11.96 4.80
C ARG A 185 -13.69 -10.48 4.98
N ILE A 186 -14.80 -10.04 4.41
CA ILE A 186 -15.42 -8.75 4.73
C ILE A 186 -16.64 -9.06 5.58
N LEU A 187 -16.67 -8.52 6.78
CA LEU A 187 -17.72 -8.72 7.76
C LEU A 187 -18.50 -7.43 7.94
N GLU A 188 -19.80 -7.52 8.18
CA GLU A 188 -20.60 -6.45 8.78
C GLU A 188 -20.66 -6.68 10.29
N PHE A 189 -20.36 -5.66 11.09
CA PHE A 189 -20.44 -5.72 12.55
C PHE A 189 -21.66 -4.97 13.06
N ASP A 190 -22.43 -5.64 13.90
CA ASP A 190 -23.58 -5.08 14.61
C ASP A 190 -23.20 -4.91 16.09
N ALA A 191 -23.11 -3.65 16.54
CA ALA A 191 -22.77 -3.32 17.93
C ALA A 191 -23.92 -3.56 18.92
N GLU A 192 -25.18 -3.58 18.48
CA GLU A 192 -26.32 -3.85 19.35
C GLU A 192 -26.33 -5.33 19.75
N THR A 193 -26.07 -6.22 18.78
CA THR A 193 -26.03 -7.67 19.01
C THR A 193 -24.64 -8.21 19.33
N LEU A 194 -23.60 -7.41 19.14
CA LEU A 194 -22.19 -7.79 19.24
C LEU A 194 -21.89 -9.01 18.35
N THR A 195 -22.37 -8.99 17.12
CA THR A 195 -22.17 -10.08 16.15
C THR A 195 -21.53 -9.58 14.86
N SER A 196 -20.83 -10.48 14.18
CA SER A 196 -20.25 -10.24 12.85
C SER A 196 -20.86 -11.19 11.83
N THR A 197 -21.33 -10.66 10.71
CA THR A 197 -21.85 -11.47 9.59
C THR A 197 -20.90 -11.36 8.39
N THR A 198 -20.50 -12.49 7.81
CA THR A 198 -19.68 -12.47 6.59
C THR A 198 -20.52 -12.00 5.41
N LEU A 199 -20.16 -10.85 4.84
CA LEU A 199 -20.73 -10.33 3.60
C LEU A 199 -20.06 -10.95 2.38
N GLN A 200 -18.73 -11.05 2.44
CA GLN A 200 -17.93 -11.52 1.33
C GLN A 200 -16.71 -12.30 1.81
N THR A 201 -16.34 -13.29 1.02
CA THR A 201 -15.10 -14.04 1.15
C THR A 201 -14.20 -13.72 -0.05
N VAL A 202 -12.92 -13.48 0.21
CA VAL A 202 -11.91 -13.17 -0.80
C VAL A 202 -10.75 -14.14 -0.64
N LEU A 203 -10.40 -14.83 -1.71
CA LEU A 203 -9.16 -15.62 -1.74
C LEU A 203 -7.98 -14.65 -1.87
N THR A 204 -7.00 -14.80 -0.99
CA THR A 204 -5.82 -13.95 -0.89
C THR A 204 -4.56 -14.81 -0.82
N HIS A 205 -3.40 -14.21 -1.08
CA HIS A 205 -2.11 -14.91 -1.15
C HIS A 205 -1.08 -14.21 -0.28
N GLY A 206 -1.06 -14.59 1.00
CA GLY A 206 -0.19 -14.01 1.99
C GLY A 206 -0.43 -12.51 2.14
N THR A 207 -1.65 -12.11 2.49
CA THR A 207 -2.00 -10.68 2.57
C THR A 207 -1.01 -9.91 3.45
N SER A 208 -0.59 -8.74 2.97
CA SER A 208 0.35 -7.83 3.63
C SER A 208 -0.28 -6.50 4.04
N GLY A 209 -1.43 -6.18 3.45
CA GLY A 209 -2.06 -4.88 3.59
C GLY A 209 -3.49 -4.93 3.07
N VAL A 210 -4.32 -4.10 3.69
CA VAL A 210 -5.67 -3.81 3.21
C VAL A 210 -6.00 -2.36 3.56
N HIS A 211 -6.72 -1.68 2.68
CA HIS A 211 -7.15 -0.31 2.92
C HIS A 211 -8.46 -0.01 2.22
N PHE A 212 -9.39 0.60 2.95
CA PHE A 212 -10.56 1.22 2.37
C PHE A 212 -10.25 2.65 1.95
N PHE A 213 -10.86 3.13 0.88
CA PHE A 213 -10.87 4.55 0.54
C PHE A 213 -12.15 4.91 -0.21
N ASP A 214 -12.59 6.15 -0.07
CA ASP A 214 -13.76 6.67 -0.78
C ASP A 214 -13.34 7.54 -1.96
N TYR A 215 -13.98 7.36 -3.11
CA TYR A 215 -13.76 8.17 -4.30
C TYR A 215 -15.07 8.35 -5.08
N GLU A 216 -15.41 9.59 -5.43
CA GLU A 216 -16.65 9.93 -6.16
C GLU A 216 -17.96 9.40 -5.54
N GLY A 217 -17.98 9.22 -4.21
CA GLY A 217 -19.16 8.73 -3.48
C GLY A 217 -19.27 7.21 -3.40
N GLU A 218 -18.28 6.49 -3.92
CA GLU A 218 -18.18 5.03 -3.85
C GLU A 218 -17.03 4.64 -2.91
N THR A 219 -17.19 3.51 -2.21
CA THR A 219 -16.16 2.95 -1.35
C THR A 219 -15.40 1.84 -2.07
N TYR A 220 -14.08 1.89 -2.01
CA TYR A 220 -13.19 0.92 -2.64
C TYR A 220 -12.33 0.23 -1.59
N LEU A 221 -11.95 -1.01 -1.87
CA LEU A 221 -11.06 -1.81 -1.03
C LEU A 221 -9.84 -2.24 -1.85
N VAL A 222 -8.66 -1.93 -1.33
CA VAL A 222 -7.39 -2.40 -1.87
C VAL A 222 -6.85 -3.49 -0.96
N ILE A 223 -6.45 -4.61 -1.55
CA ILE A 223 -5.78 -5.70 -0.84
C ILE A 223 -4.42 -5.92 -1.50
N THR A 224 -3.35 -6.00 -0.69
CA THR A 224 -1.99 -6.27 -1.17
C THR A 224 -1.54 -7.67 -0.78
N ASN A 225 -1.24 -8.51 -1.77
CA ASN A 225 -0.71 -9.85 -1.55
C ASN A 225 0.83 -9.81 -1.50
N LEU A 226 1.45 -10.51 -0.54
CA LEU A 226 2.90 -10.60 -0.41
C LEU A 226 3.50 -11.73 -1.27
N ARG A 227 2.69 -12.72 -1.62
CA ARG A 227 3.13 -13.92 -2.35
C ARG A 227 2.50 -13.95 -3.73
N GLU A 228 3.31 -14.36 -4.69
CA GLU A 228 2.94 -14.46 -6.10
C GLU A 228 2.85 -15.93 -6.48
N ASP A 229 1.66 -16.33 -6.85
CA ASP A 229 1.36 -17.34 -7.85
C ASP A 229 0.65 -16.58 -8.96
N GLY A 230 1.01 -16.83 -10.22
CA GLY A 230 0.76 -15.99 -11.40
C GLY A 230 -0.70 -15.72 -11.81
N TYR A 231 -1.63 -15.63 -10.86
CA TYR A 231 -3.07 -15.42 -11.01
C TYR A 231 -3.61 -14.39 -9.99
N ALA A 232 -2.96 -13.24 -9.83
CA ALA A 232 -3.54 -12.15 -9.06
C ALA A 232 -4.54 -11.35 -9.91
N LYS A 233 -5.76 -11.88 -10.06
CA LYS A 233 -6.90 -11.12 -10.60
C LYS A 233 -8.13 -11.45 -9.76
N TYR A 234 -8.40 -10.63 -8.74
CA TYR A 234 -9.59 -10.75 -7.90
C TYR A 234 -10.37 -9.44 -7.93
N ASP A 235 -11.38 -9.38 -8.79
CA ASP A 235 -12.37 -8.31 -8.80
C ASP A 235 -13.42 -8.62 -7.71
N SER A 236 -13.47 -7.83 -6.65
CA SER A 236 -14.39 -8.05 -5.51
C SER A 236 -15.39 -6.90 -5.38
N TYR A 237 -16.62 -7.12 -5.86
CA TYR A 237 -17.70 -6.14 -5.74
C TYR A 237 -18.48 -6.36 -4.43
N LEU A 238 -18.50 -5.39 -3.53
CA LEU A 238 -19.52 -5.29 -2.49
C LEU A 238 -20.77 -4.62 -3.11
N ARG A 239 -21.93 -5.26 -2.97
CA ARG A 239 -23.25 -4.73 -3.35
C ARG A 239 -24.11 -4.58 -2.12
#